data_AF-A0AA39QJU5-F1
#
_entry.id   AF-A0AA39QJU5-F1
#
_cell.length_a   1.000
_cell.length_b   1.000
_cell.length_c   1.000
_cell.angle_alpha   90.00
_cell.angle_beta   90.00
_cell.angle_gamma   90.00
#
_symmetry.space_group_name_H-M   'P 1'
#
loop_
_entity.id
_entity.type
_entity.pdbx_description
1 polymer ?
#
loop_
_entity_poly.entity_id
_entity_poly.type
_entity_poly.pdbx_seq_one_letter_code
_entity_poly.pdbx_strand_id
1 'polypeptide(L)'
;MATPNPPAVSSSTPPVNRHAMTAVEKQRMQLEKLLKDPTKVAYVPPPPKEKTIRPAREMMKNVQGSSAGAGSGEFHVYKASRRREYERLKLLEETVQKETDEAEFERRKLEAAAVTEAKTAKNRAKRQKKKERAKGHGTQTTEKGGDDAPDAPIKKRRLVNGKELIFRRPGEDSDAEDEDPEPVPEREPQEVPQDIPSNLPQVLDEPKITIHEDD
;
A
#
# COMPACT_ATOMS: atom_id res chain seq x y z
N MET A 1 -40.96 -31.43 38.04
CA MET A 1 -39.87 -30.76 38.76
C MET A 1 -39.56 -29.46 38.03
N ALA A 2 -39.93 -28.32 38.62
CA ALA A 2 -39.69 -27.00 38.04
C ALA A 2 -38.27 -26.56 38.40
N THR A 3 -37.42 -26.28 37.40
CA THR A 3 -36.12 -25.65 37.63
C THR A 3 -36.28 -24.14 37.74
N PRO A 4 -35.68 -23.47 38.74
CA PRO A 4 -35.80 -22.03 38.89
C PRO A 4 -34.95 -21.31 37.83
N ASN A 5 -35.60 -20.44 37.07
CA ASN A 5 -35.00 -19.49 36.14
C ASN A 5 -34.05 -18.56 36.93
N PRO A 6 -32.77 -18.34 36.53
CA PRO A 6 -31.90 -17.41 37.24
C PRO A 6 -32.43 -15.98 37.10
N PRO A 7 -32.28 -15.13 38.13
CA PRO A 7 -32.76 -13.76 38.08
C PRO A 7 -32.00 -12.99 37.00
N ALA A 8 -32.74 -12.47 36.02
CA ALA A 8 -32.24 -11.48 35.08
C ALA A 8 -31.84 -10.23 35.89
N VAL A 9 -30.56 -10.11 36.21
CA VAL A 9 -29.96 -8.85 36.67
C VAL A 9 -29.86 -7.90 35.48
N SER A 10 -30.99 -7.37 35.04
CA SER A 10 -31.06 -6.25 34.11
C SER A 10 -30.78 -4.95 34.89
N SER A 11 -29.55 -4.76 35.35
CA SER A 11 -29.10 -3.45 35.82
C SER A 11 -28.71 -2.59 34.62
N SER A 12 -29.69 -2.21 33.78
CA SER A 12 -29.49 -1.20 32.75
C SER A 12 -29.79 0.18 33.34
N THR A 13 -28.90 0.69 34.18
CA THR A 13 -28.89 2.13 34.44
C THR A 13 -28.33 2.81 33.19
N PRO A 14 -29.11 3.62 32.46
CA PRO A 14 -28.58 4.35 31.32
C PRO A 14 -27.48 5.30 31.82
N PRO A 15 -26.33 5.42 31.13
CA PRO A 15 -25.33 6.39 31.52
C PRO A 15 -25.93 7.80 31.38
N VAL A 16 -25.97 8.53 32.50
CA VAL A 16 -26.45 9.93 32.61
C VAL A 16 -25.41 10.90 32.02
N ASN A 17 -24.63 10.45 31.03
CA ASN A 17 -23.48 11.20 30.56
C ASN A 17 -23.87 11.97 29.31
N ARG A 18 -24.03 13.29 29.46
CA ARG A 18 -24.22 14.26 28.36
C ARG A 18 -22.94 14.50 27.53
N HIS A 19 -22.00 13.56 27.55
CA HIS A 19 -20.69 13.68 26.92
C HIS A 19 -20.55 12.69 25.77
N ALA A 20 -19.66 13.01 24.81
CA ALA A 20 -19.34 12.11 23.72
C ALA A 20 -18.74 10.81 24.28
N MET A 21 -19.33 9.68 23.90
CA MET A 21 -18.93 8.38 24.45
C MET A 21 -17.51 7.99 24.09
N THR A 22 -16.83 7.40 25.07
CA THR A 22 -15.48 6.86 24.90
C THR A 22 -15.49 5.66 23.94
N ALA A 23 -14.33 5.30 23.38
CA ALA A 23 -14.23 4.15 22.47
C ALA A 23 -14.69 2.85 23.15
N VAL A 24 -14.37 2.69 24.44
CA VAL A 24 -14.76 1.53 25.26
C VAL A 24 -16.27 1.53 25.52
N GLU A 25 -16.87 2.68 25.79
CA GLU A 25 -18.33 2.79 25.98
C GLU A 25 -19.10 2.44 24.70
N LYS A 26 -18.62 2.87 23.52
CA LYS A 26 -19.23 2.50 22.23
C LYS A 26 -19.18 0.99 22.00
N GLN A 27 -18.05 0.36 22.29
CA GLN A 27 -17.90 -1.10 22.20
C GLN A 27 -18.84 -1.81 23.18
N ARG A 28 -18.89 -1.35 24.43
CA ARG A 28 -19.80 -1.89 25.45
C ARG A 28 -21.26 -1.82 25.00
N MET A 29 -21.72 -0.69 24.48
CA MET A 29 -23.08 -0.55 23.94
C MET A 29 -23.36 -1.49 22.77
N GLN A 30 -22.39 -1.66 21.86
CA GLN A 30 -22.53 -2.61 20.74
C GLN A 30 -22.61 -4.05 21.24
N LEU A 31 -21.81 -4.42 22.24
CA LEU A 31 -21.85 -5.73 22.88
C LEU A 31 -23.16 -5.95 23.63
N GLU A 32 -23.62 -5.00 24.42
CA GLU A 32 -24.92 -5.07 25.11
C GLU A 32 -26.08 -5.27 24.12
N LYS A 33 -26.03 -4.59 22.97
CA LYS A 33 -27.00 -4.78 21.88
C LYS A 33 -26.93 -6.17 21.25
N LEU A 34 -25.73 -6.71 21.05
CA LEU A 34 -25.53 -8.02 20.42
C LEU A 34 -25.88 -9.17 21.39
N LEU A 35 -25.57 -9.01 22.67
CA LEU A 35 -25.83 -9.98 23.73
C LEU A 35 -27.28 -9.99 24.22
N LYS A 36 -28.08 -8.97 23.87
CA LYS A 36 -29.52 -8.95 24.15
C LYS A 36 -30.23 -10.17 23.56
N ASP A 37 -29.88 -10.55 22.33
CA ASP A 37 -30.46 -11.69 21.60
C ASP A 37 -29.34 -12.58 21.03
N PRO A 38 -28.75 -13.50 21.84
CA PRO A 38 -27.58 -14.28 21.44
C PRO A 38 -27.86 -15.32 20.35
N THR A 39 -29.14 -15.59 20.05
CA THR A 39 -29.56 -16.50 18.97
C THR A 39 -29.51 -15.84 17.58
N LYS A 40 -29.42 -14.51 17.51
CA LYS A 40 -29.34 -13.78 16.24
C LYS A 40 -27.91 -13.79 15.71
N VAL A 41 -27.71 -14.32 14.51
CA VAL A 41 -26.40 -14.29 13.83
C VAL A 41 -25.96 -12.83 13.64
N ALA A 42 -24.73 -12.54 14.03
CA ALA A 42 -24.14 -11.22 13.86
C ALA A 42 -24.00 -10.87 12.37
N TYR A 43 -24.51 -9.69 11.98
CA TYR A 43 -24.36 -9.20 10.61
C TYR A 43 -22.97 -8.59 10.42
N VAL A 44 -22.12 -9.29 9.67
CA VAL A 44 -20.84 -8.75 9.19
C VAL A 44 -21.07 -8.19 7.78
N PRO A 45 -20.85 -6.89 7.55
CA PRO A 45 -21.04 -6.33 6.22
C PRO A 45 -20.03 -6.94 5.24
N PRO A 46 -20.45 -7.27 4.01
CA PRO A 46 -19.53 -7.69 2.96
C PRO A 46 -18.55 -6.55 2.62
N PRO A 47 -17.40 -6.86 1.99
CA PRO A 47 -16.44 -5.84 1.57
C PRO A 47 -17.11 -4.82 0.63
N PRO A 48 -16.65 -3.55 0.65
CA PRO A 48 -17.18 -2.51 -0.21
C PRO A 48 -17.00 -2.91 -1.68
N LYS A 49 -18.08 -2.82 -2.46
CA LYS A 49 -18.03 -3.12 -3.90
C LYS A 49 -17.44 -1.94 -4.66
N GLU A 50 -16.67 -2.23 -5.69
CA GLU A 50 -16.17 -1.24 -6.62
C GLU A 50 -17.32 -0.56 -7.37
N LYS A 51 -17.13 0.72 -7.71
CA LYS A 51 -18.10 1.50 -8.46
C LYS A 51 -18.15 0.96 -9.89
N THR A 52 -19.30 0.44 -10.30
CA THR A 52 -19.51 -0.07 -11.66
C THR A 52 -20.64 0.69 -12.33
N ILE A 53 -20.52 0.93 -13.63
CA ILE A 53 -21.59 1.53 -14.42
C ILE A 53 -22.46 0.42 -14.99
N ARG A 54 -23.77 0.71 -15.06
CA ARG A 54 -24.72 -0.22 -15.67
C ARG A 54 -24.35 -0.47 -17.13
N PRO A 55 -24.33 -1.73 -17.58
CA PRO A 55 -24.02 -2.04 -18.98
C PRO A 55 -24.99 -1.34 -19.92
N ALA A 56 -24.51 -0.99 -21.11
CA ALA A 56 -25.36 -0.45 -22.16
C ALA A 56 -26.44 -1.48 -22.52
N ARG A 57 -27.65 -1.00 -22.81
CA ARG A 57 -28.75 -1.87 -23.22
C ARG A 57 -28.52 -2.36 -24.64
N GLU A 58 -28.64 -3.67 -24.86
CA GLU A 58 -28.38 -4.30 -26.15
C GLU A 58 -29.31 -3.81 -27.28
N MET A 59 -30.61 -3.70 -26.99
CA MET A 59 -31.60 -3.22 -27.96
C MET A 59 -32.37 -2.02 -27.42
N MET A 60 -32.33 -0.92 -28.16
CA MET A 60 -33.17 0.24 -27.91
C MET A 60 -34.49 0.07 -28.66
N LYS A 61 -35.60 0.05 -27.92
CA LYS A 61 -36.94 -0.20 -28.50
C LYS A 61 -37.55 1.03 -29.19
N ASN A 62 -37.04 2.23 -28.90
CA ASN A 62 -37.64 3.50 -29.29
C ASN A 62 -36.66 4.31 -30.17
N VAL A 63 -36.12 3.69 -31.23
CA VAL A 63 -35.24 4.38 -32.18
C VAL A 63 -36.11 5.03 -33.24
N GLN A 64 -36.13 6.36 -33.28
CA GLN A 64 -36.80 7.13 -34.32
C GLN A 64 -35.99 7.04 -35.63
N GLY A 65 -36.66 7.13 -36.79
CA GLY A 65 -35.99 7.00 -38.10
C GLY A 65 -34.90 8.06 -38.33
N SER A 66 -33.88 7.72 -39.11
CA SER A 66 -32.67 8.55 -39.27
C SER A 66 -32.91 9.94 -39.88
N SER A 67 -34.00 10.11 -40.64
CA SER A 67 -34.39 11.40 -41.25
C SER A 67 -35.42 12.17 -40.43
N ALA A 68 -35.89 11.61 -39.32
CA ALA A 68 -36.90 12.26 -38.50
C ALA A 68 -36.27 13.37 -37.64
N GLY A 69 -36.96 14.50 -37.49
CA GLY A 69 -36.45 15.68 -36.79
C GLY A 69 -36.23 15.46 -35.28
N ALA A 70 -35.47 16.38 -34.66
CA ALA A 70 -35.21 16.35 -33.22
C ALA A 70 -36.52 16.52 -32.43
N GLY A 71 -36.89 15.50 -31.65
CA GLY A 71 -38.03 15.55 -30.73
C GLY A 71 -37.70 16.33 -29.44
N SER A 72 -38.73 16.75 -28.70
CA SER A 72 -38.58 17.47 -27.43
C SER A 72 -37.85 16.68 -26.33
N GLY A 73 -37.86 15.34 -26.42
CA GLY A 73 -37.18 14.45 -25.48
C GLY A 73 -35.70 14.18 -25.80
N GLU A 74 -35.23 14.52 -27.01
CA GLU A 74 -33.90 14.13 -27.49
C GLU A 74 -32.78 14.77 -26.65
N PHE A 75 -32.99 16.02 -26.20
CA PHE A 75 -32.05 16.70 -25.31
C PHE A 75 -31.80 15.92 -24.01
N HIS A 76 -32.85 15.34 -23.42
CA HIS A 76 -32.71 14.57 -22.19
C HIS A 76 -32.04 13.21 -22.43
N VAL A 77 -32.29 12.59 -23.58
CA VAL A 77 -31.61 11.36 -24.00
C VAL A 77 -30.11 11.61 -24.12
N TYR A 78 -29.71 12.66 -24.84
CA TYR A 78 -28.30 13.08 -24.96
C TYR A 78 -27.67 13.42 -23.61
N LYS A 79 -28.36 14.20 -22.77
CA LYS A 79 -27.84 14.55 -21.43
C LYS A 79 -27.57 13.30 -20.58
N ALA A 80 -28.47 12.31 -20.62
CA ALA A 80 -28.32 11.07 -19.88
C ALA A 80 -27.21 10.17 -20.47
N SER A 81 -27.11 10.06 -21.79
CA SER A 81 -26.06 9.27 -22.46
C SER A 81 -24.68 9.90 -22.24
N ARG A 82 -24.55 11.21 -22.37
CA ARG A 82 -23.30 11.95 -22.13
C ARG A 82 -22.83 11.83 -20.69
N ARG A 83 -23.74 11.95 -19.72
CA ARG A 83 -23.40 11.73 -18.30
C ARG A 83 -22.89 10.32 -18.05
N ARG A 84 -23.58 9.30 -18.58
CA ARG A 84 -23.15 7.90 -18.47
C ARG A 84 -21.77 7.68 -19.09
N GLU A 85 -21.51 8.31 -20.24
CA GLU A 85 -20.23 8.16 -20.93
C GLU A 85 -19.08 8.84 -20.18
N TYR A 86 -19.30 10.03 -19.61
CA TYR A 86 -18.31 10.68 -18.76
C TYR A 86 -18.02 9.91 -17.49
N GLU A 87 -19.04 9.35 -16.85
CA GLU A 87 -18.83 8.43 -15.72
C GLU A 87 -17.99 7.22 -16.16
N ARG A 88 -18.24 6.69 -17.38
CA ARG A 88 -17.52 5.51 -17.90
C ARG A 88 -16.07 5.80 -18.19
N LEU A 89 -15.78 6.91 -18.87
CA LEU A 89 -14.42 7.35 -19.14
C LEU A 89 -13.67 7.63 -17.84
N LYS A 90 -14.32 8.29 -16.88
CA LYS A 90 -13.74 8.56 -15.56
C LYS A 90 -13.40 7.27 -14.80
N LEU A 91 -14.30 6.28 -14.78
CA LEU A 91 -14.00 5.01 -14.13
C LEU A 91 -12.86 4.27 -14.81
N LEU A 92 -12.81 4.28 -16.15
CA LEU A 92 -11.72 3.66 -16.89
C LEU A 92 -10.37 4.32 -16.61
N GLU A 93 -10.34 5.66 -16.54
CA GLU A 93 -9.15 6.42 -16.18
C GLU A 93 -8.71 6.12 -14.74
N GLU A 94 -9.66 6.10 -13.79
CA GLU A 94 -9.40 5.74 -12.39
C GLU A 94 -8.89 4.30 -12.23
N THR A 95 -9.38 3.33 -13.01
CA THR A 95 -8.87 1.95 -12.97
C THR A 95 -7.47 1.85 -13.54
N VAL A 96 -7.20 2.51 -14.68
CA VAL A 96 -5.86 2.51 -15.29
C VAL A 96 -4.85 3.13 -14.33
N GLN A 97 -5.17 4.28 -13.71
CA GLN A 97 -4.28 4.92 -12.73
C GLN A 97 -3.99 4.00 -11.53
N LYS A 98 -5.01 3.32 -10.99
CA LYS A 98 -4.80 2.37 -9.88
C LYS A 98 -3.93 1.19 -10.29
N GLU A 99 -4.18 0.61 -11.45
CA GLU A 99 -3.39 -0.53 -11.96
C GLU A 99 -1.92 -0.13 -12.18
N THR A 100 -1.66 1.07 -12.70
CA THR A 100 -0.28 1.56 -12.85
C THR A 100 0.39 1.78 -11.50
N ASP A 101 -0.31 2.42 -10.56
CA ASP A 101 0.22 2.69 -9.21
C ASP A 101 0.50 1.39 -8.44
N GLU A 102 -0.40 0.41 -8.54
CA GLU A 102 -0.24 -0.91 -7.93
C GLU A 102 0.94 -1.67 -8.54
N ALA A 103 1.07 -1.69 -9.87
CA ALA A 103 2.20 -2.33 -10.56
C ALA A 103 3.55 -1.70 -10.17
N GLU A 104 3.61 -0.37 -10.10
CA GLU A 104 4.82 0.34 -9.66
C GLU A 104 5.16 0.04 -8.19
N PHE A 105 4.14 0.02 -7.33
CA PHE A 105 4.31 -0.30 -5.93
C PHE A 105 4.80 -1.74 -5.73
N GLU A 106 4.23 -2.70 -6.46
CA GLU A 106 4.64 -4.10 -6.42
C GLU A 106 6.09 -4.27 -6.91
N ARG A 107 6.46 -3.62 -8.02
CA ARG A 107 7.85 -3.62 -8.50
C ARG A 107 8.80 -3.09 -7.43
N ARG A 108 8.50 -1.93 -6.83
CA ARG A 108 9.31 -1.33 -5.78
C ARG A 108 9.42 -2.22 -4.54
N LYS A 109 8.32 -2.88 -4.17
CA LYS A 109 8.27 -3.81 -3.02
C LYS A 109 9.14 -5.04 -3.29
N LEU A 110 9.09 -5.61 -4.49
CA LEU A 110 9.91 -6.77 -4.87
C LEU A 110 11.40 -6.41 -4.90
N GLU A 111 11.76 -5.26 -5.46
CA GLU A 111 13.14 -4.77 -5.46
C GLU A 111 13.67 -4.56 -4.03
N ALA A 112 12.89 -3.91 -3.17
CA ALA A 112 13.25 -3.73 -1.76
C ALA A 112 13.40 -5.07 -1.04
N ALA A 113 12.48 -6.01 -1.27
CA ALA A 113 12.56 -7.36 -0.72
C ALA A 113 13.83 -8.08 -1.18
N ALA A 114 14.14 -8.06 -2.48
CA ALA A 114 15.35 -8.68 -3.04
C ALA A 114 16.64 -8.09 -2.45
N VAL A 115 16.72 -6.77 -2.28
CA VAL A 115 17.89 -6.11 -1.66
C VAL A 115 18.06 -6.53 -0.20
N THR A 116 16.96 -6.59 0.56
CA THR A 116 17.01 -7.04 1.96
C THR A 116 17.34 -8.53 2.07
N GLU A 117 16.81 -9.36 1.18
CA GLU A 117 17.12 -10.78 1.10
C GLU A 117 18.57 -11.03 0.75
N ALA A 118 19.14 -10.34 -0.25
CA ALA A 118 20.54 -10.46 -0.61
C ALA A 118 21.47 -10.09 0.57
N LYS A 119 21.16 -9.00 1.29
CA LYS A 119 21.91 -8.59 2.49
C LYS A 119 21.79 -9.63 3.61
N THR A 120 20.60 -10.13 3.88
CA THR A 120 20.37 -11.12 4.93
C THR A 120 20.96 -12.49 4.58
N ALA A 121 20.88 -12.94 3.34
CA ALA A 121 21.48 -14.17 2.84
C ALA A 121 23.02 -14.13 2.94
N LYS A 122 23.66 -13.02 2.53
CA LYS A 122 25.10 -12.81 2.70
C LYS A 122 25.52 -12.90 4.16
N ASN A 123 24.77 -12.28 5.06
CA ASN A 123 25.04 -12.33 6.50
C ASN A 123 24.78 -13.72 7.10
N ARG A 124 23.73 -14.42 6.65
CA ARG A 124 23.42 -15.80 7.04
C ARG A 124 24.52 -16.75 6.61
N ALA A 125 25.01 -16.66 5.37
CA ALA A 125 26.11 -17.46 4.86
C ALA A 125 27.41 -17.25 5.66
N LYS A 126 27.75 -15.99 6.01
CA LYS A 126 28.88 -15.69 6.89
C LYS A 126 28.76 -16.35 8.26
N ARG A 127 27.55 -16.32 8.87
CA ARG A 127 27.29 -16.96 10.17
C ARG A 127 27.36 -18.49 10.08
N GLN A 128 26.82 -19.10 9.02
CA GLN A 128 26.87 -20.55 8.81
C GLN A 128 28.31 -21.05 8.63
N LYS A 129 29.12 -20.41 7.78
CA LYS A 129 30.54 -20.74 7.62
C LYS A 129 31.31 -20.64 8.94
N LYS A 130 31.00 -19.66 9.79
CA LYS A 130 31.59 -19.55 11.14
C LYS A 130 31.14 -20.68 12.06
N LYS A 131 29.86 -21.06 12.01
CA LYS A 131 29.30 -22.17 12.80
C LYS A 131 29.91 -23.51 12.41
N GLU A 132 30.09 -23.76 11.11
CA GLU A 132 30.74 -24.97 10.59
C GLU A 132 32.20 -25.06 11.03
N ARG A 133 32.97 -23.96 10.92
CA ARG A 133 34.34 -23.90 11.44
C ARG A 133 34.44 -24.15 12.95
N ALA A 134 33.49 -23.61 13.73
CA ALA A 134 33.45 -23.84 15.18
C ALA A 134 33.09 -25.28 15.53
N LYS A 135 32.19 -25.92 14.76
CA LYS A 135 31.87 -27.35 14.94
C LYS A 135 33.06 -28.24 14.56
N GLY A 136 33.75 -27.96 13.45
CA GLY A 136 34.94 -28.72 13.04
C GLY A 136 36.09 -28.67 14.05
N HIS A 137 36.22 -27.57 14.81
CA HIS A 137 37.20 -27.45 15.89
C HIS A 137 36.69 -27.89 17.27
N GLY A 138 35.38 -28.10 17.45
CA GLY A 138 34.76 -28.47 18.73
C GLY A 138 34.54 -29.97 18.93
N THR A 139 34.59 -30.78 17.88
CA THR A 139 34.30 -32.23 17.95
C THR A 139 35.54 -33.11 18.17
N GLN A 140 36.75 -32.55 18.29
CA GLN A 140 37.95 -33.33 18.68
C GLN A 140 38.27 -33.28 20.18
N THR A 141 37.54 -32.52 20.98
CA THR A 141 37.70 -32.52 22.44
C THR A 141 36.35 -32.56 23.11
N THR A 142 35.77 -33.75 23.25
CA THR A 142 34.87 -34.15 24.35
C THR A 142 34.46 -35.62 24.19
N GLU A 143 35.42 -36.52 24.42
CA GLU A 143 35.14 -37.65 25.31
C GLU A 143 35.94 -37.43 26.60
N LYS A 144 35.25 -37.61 27.74
CA LYS A 144 35.67 -37.48 29.16
C LYS A 144 35.51 -36.13 29.87
N GLY A 145 34.57 -36.11 30.82
CA GLY A 145 34.88 -35.73 32.21
C GLY A 145 34.21 -34.47 32.77
N GLY A 146 33.13 -34.67 33.53
CA GLY A 146 32.92 -34.20 34.92
C GLY A 146 33.22 -32.74 35.34
N ASP A 147 32.12 -32.08 35.74
CA ASP A 147 31.92 -31.29 36.98
C ASP A 147 32.58 -29.92 37.24
N ASP A 148 31.72 -29.07 37.81
CA ASP A 148 31.92 -27.88 38.66
C ASP A 148 32.43 -26.52 38.09
N ALA A 149 31.76 -25.46 38.56
CA ALA A 149 31.96 -24.03 38.26
C ALA A 149 33.04 -23.44 39.23
N PRO A 150 33.49 -22.14 39.23
CA PRO A 150 32.70 -20.92 39.00
C PRO A 150 33.38 -19.74 38.23
N ASP A 151 32.51 -18.82 37.80
CA ASP A 151 32.59 -17.36 37.56
C ASP A 151 33.92 -16.58 37.30
N ALA A 152 33.77 -15.54 36.45
CA ALA A 152 34.63 -14.37 36.16
C ALA A 152 35.58 -14.38 34.92
N PRO A 153 35.88 -13.20 34.31
CA PRO A 153 34.93 -12.23 33.76
C PRO A 153 35.20 -11.91 32.26
N ILE A 154 34.16 -11.39 31.60
CA ILE A 154 34.13 -11.00 30.18
C ILE A 154 35.09 -9.84 29.91
N LYS A 155 36.35 -10.13 29.54
CA LYS A 155 37.28 -9.17 28.94
C LYS A 155 38.02 -9.79 27.76
N LYS A 156 37.34 -9.93 26.63
CA LYS A 156 38.00 -10.09 25.32
C LYS A 156 37.52 -9.00 24.38
N ARG A 157 38.16 -7.83 24.53
CA ARG A 157 38.22 -6.74 23.55
C ARG A 157 38.53 -7.36 22.19
N ARG A 158 37.58 -7.33 21.25
CA ARG A 158 37.82 -7.73 19.87
C ARG A 158 38.45 -6.55 19.14
N LEU A 159 39.78 -6.54 19.13
CA LEU A 159 40.56 -5.68 18.25
C LEU A 159 40.46 -6.24 16.83
N VAL A 160 39.86 -5.49 15.91
CA VAL A 160 39.98 -5.74 14.47
C VAL A 160 40.64 -4.49 13.89
N ASN A 161 41.85 -4.67 13.36
CA ASN A 161 42.61 -3.71 12.55
C ASN A 161 43.18 -2.45 13.27
N GLY A 162 43.51 -2.53 14.55
CA GLY A 162 44.41 -1.53 15.18
C GLY A 162 43.84 -0.12 15.39
N LYS A 163 42.53 0.09 15.18
CA LYS A 163 41.83 1.30 15.63
C LYS A 163 40.81 0.91 16.69
N GLU A 164 40.87 1.54 17.85
CA GLU A 164 39.96 1.27 18.96
C GLU A 164 38.54 1.71 18.57
N LEU A 165 37.60 0.76 18.53
CA LEU A 165 36.17 1.08 18.42
C LEU A 165 35.67 1.51 19.80
N ILE A 166 35.72 2.82 20.04
CA ILE A 166 35.07 3.45 21.19
C ILE A 166 33.56 3.48 20.87
N PHE A 167 32.77 2.71 21.62
CA PHE A 167 31.32 2.72 21.50
C PHE A 167 30.80 4.01 22.16
N ARG A 168 30.48 5.03 21.34
CA ARG A 168 29.81 6.26 21.80
C ARG A 168 28.35 5.93 22.20
N ARG A 169 27.88 6.51 23.30
CA ARG A 169 26.47 6.44 23.71
C ARG A 169 25.60 7.22 22.72
N PRO A 170 24.34 6.79 22.49
CA PRO A 170 23.43 7.54 21.62
C PRO A 170 23.19 8.96 22.18
N GLY A 171 23.56 10.01 21.42
CA GLY A 171 23.24 11.42 21.73
C GLY A 171 24.34 12.47 21.54
N GLU A 172 25.44 12.21 20.84
CA GLU A 172 26.50 13.20 20.62
C GLU A 172 26.74 13.41 19.12
N ASP A 173 26.16 14.49 18.59
CA ASP A 173 26.34 14.96 17.22
C ASP A 173 27.72 15.61 17.10
N SER A 174 28.59 15.05 16.25
CA SER A 174 29.81 15.71 15.80
C SER A 174 29.59 16.22 14.38
N ASP A 175 29.33 17.51 14.32
CA ASP A 175 29.44 18.37 13.15
C ASP A 175 30.86 18.27 12.59
N ALA A 176 30.98 17.69 11.40
CA ALA A 176 32.21 17.65 10.62
C ALA A 176 31.79 17.77 9.15
N GLU A 177 31.89 19.01 8.67
CA GLU A 177 31.89 19.34 7.25
C GLU A 177 32.88 18.46 6.49
N ASP A 178 32.49 18.00 5.30
CA ASP A 178 33.30 18.20 4.09
C ASP A 178 32.65 17.55 2.84
N GLU A 179 32.68 18.36 1.78
CA GLU A 179 32.73 18.02 0.34
C GLU A 179 31.44 17.67 -0.42
N ASP A 180 30.86 18.74 -0.99
CA ASP A 180 30.08 18.74 -2.24
C ASP A 180 30.83 18.03 -3.39
N PRO A 181 30.21 17.08 -4.11
CA PRO A 181 30.73 16.64 -5.40
C PRO A 181 30.25 17.53 -6.55
N GLU A 182 31.21 18.13 -7.26
CA GLU A 182 31.02 18.93 -8.48
C GLU A 182 30.23 18.21 -9.60
N PRO A 183 29.53 18.96 -10.47
CA PRO A 183 28.66 18.41 -11.51
C PRO A 183 29.42 17.80 -12.70
N VAL A 184 28.94 16.64 -13.15
CA VAL A 184 29.43 15.86 -14.31
C VAL A 184 29.12 16.60 -15.63
N PRO A 185 30.02 16.59 -16.63
CA PRO A 185 29.84 17.36 -17.87
C PRO A 185 28.74 16.79 -18.78
N GLU A 186 27.97 17.73 -19.35
CA GLU A 186 26.97 17.53 -20.41
C GLU A 186 27.57 16.80 -21.64
N ARG A 187 26.88 15.75 -22.09
CA ARG A 187 27.12 15.11 -23.39
C ARG A 187 26.18 15.75 -24.41
N GLU A 188 26.76 16.36 -25.44
CA GLU A 188 26.02 16.85 -26.61
C GLU A 188 25.20 15.74 -27.29
N PRO A 189 24.00 16.06 -27.82
CA PRO A 189 23.15 15.08 -28.50
C PRO A 189 23.76 14.67 -29.86
N GLN A 190 23.93 13.37 -30.05
CA GLN A 190 24.29 12.79 -31.34
C GLN A 190 23.09 12.83 -32.29
N GLU A 191 23.30 13.40 -33.48
CA GLU A 191 22.35 13.38 -34.60
C GLU A 191 22.08 11.94 -35.05
N VAL A 192 20.81 11.54 -35.10
CA VAL A 192 20.35 10.30 -35.72
C VAL A 192 19.88 10.59 -37.16
N PRO A 193 20.38 9.85 -38.17
CA PRO A 193 20.02 10.04 -39.57
C PRO A 193 18.52 9.89 -39.85
N GLN A 194 18.00 10.83 -40.65
CA GLN A 194 16.66 10.84 -41.21
C GLN A 194 16.57 9.78 -42.32
N ASP A 195 15.70 8.78 -42.16
CA ASP A 195 15.11 8.04 -43.28
C ASP A 195 13.87 7.27 -42.79
N ILE A 196 12.69 7.92 -42.86
CA ILE A 196 11.39 7.26 -42.73
C ILE A 196 10.54 7.71 -43.94
N PRO A 197 9.97 6.78 -44.73
CA PRO A 197 9.17 7.13 -45.90
C PRO A 197 7.91 7.90 -45.50
N SER A 198 7.70 9.04 -46.15
CA SER A 198 6.59 9.96 -46.01
C SER A 198 5.28 9.35 -46.55
N ASN A 199 4.54 8.60 -45.73
CA ASN A 199 3.10 8.43 -45.97
C ASN A 199 2.35 8.01 -44.69
N LEU A 200 1.93 8.99 -43.91
CA LEU A 200 0.87 8.86 -42.91
C LEU A 200 -0.12 10.02 -43.13
N PRO A 201 -1.44 9.80 -42.99
CA PRO A 201 -2.44 10.84 -43.25
C PRO A 201 -2.25 12.01 -42.27
N GLN A 202 -2.13 13.22 -42.81
CA GLN A 202 -2.02 14.47 -42.05
C GLN A 202 -3.29 14.65 -41.21
N VAL A 203 -3.12 14.63 -39.88
CA VAL A 203 -4.14 15.09 -38.94
C VAL A 203 -4.13 16.62 -39.03
N LEU A 204 -5.21 17.19 -39.56
CA LEU A 204 -5.38 18.64 -39.62
C LEU A 204 -5.52 19.19 -38.20
N ASP A 205 -4.61 20.08 -37.80
CA ASP A 205 -4.71 20.84 -36.56
C ASP A 205 -5.97 21.71 -36.58
N GLU A 206 -6.83 21.56 -35.58
CA GLU A 206 -8.02 22.38 -35.41
C GLU A 206 -7.65 23.83 -35.04
N PRO A 207 -8.37 24.85 -35.56
CA PRO A 207 -8.05 26.24 -35.29
C PRO A 207 -8.28 26.59 -33.80
N LYS A 208 -7.19 26.92 -33.12
CA LYS A 208 -7.17 27.41 -31.74
C LYS A 208 -7.76 28.82 -31.67
N ILE A 209 -8.96 28.96 -31.13
CA ILE A 209 -9.60 30.26 -30.89
C ILE A 209 -8.97 30.89 -29.65
N THR A 210 -8.16 31.93 -29.84
CA THR A 210 -7.73 32.85 -28.77
C THR A 210 -8.78 33.94 -28.59
N ILE A 211 -9.38 33.99 -27.41
CA ILE A 211 -10.28 35.08 -26.99
C ILE A 211 -9.41 36.16 -26.36
N HIS A 212 -9.39 37.33 -26.97
CA HIS A 212 -8.83 38.55 -26.37
C HIS A 212 -9.96 39.23 -25.59
N GLU A 213 -9.79 39.34 -24.26
CA GLU A 213 -10.62 40.20 -23.43
C GLU A 213 -10.07 41.62 -23.56
N ASP A 214 -10.77 42.49 -24.29
CA ASP A 214 -10.51 43.93 -24.28
C ASP A 214 -11.19 44.54 -23.03
N ASP A 215 -10.42 45.34 -22.29
CA ASP A 215 -10.81 46.10 -21.07
C ASP A 215 -12.02 47.04 -21.26
#